data_AF-A0A7U8CAD0-F1
#
_entry.id   AF-A0A7U8CAD0-F1
#
_cell.length_a   1.000
_cell.length_b   1.000
_cell.length_c   1.000
_cell.angle_alpha   90.00
_cell.angle_beta   90.00
_cell.angle_gamma   90.00
#
_symmetry.space_group_name_H-M   'P 1'
#
loop_
_entity.id
_entity.type
_entity.pdbx_description
1 polymer ?
#
loop_
_entity_poly.entity_id
_entity_poly.type
_entity_poly.pdbx_seq_one_letter_code
_entity_poly.pdbx_strand_id
1 'polypeptide(L)'
;MSFKERIIHMLLFEVIALAIIVPVAVLATGSGTGQMTLLAVLLSLLAMFWNYAYNLMFDRIFGEERIQRGFKLRIVHGVLFELGMILVSFPLIMWILQMDFLTVLIMDLSAVAFYLIYAIVFNWGYDQLRHRYFVVQPVLEEKGGH
;
A
#
# COMPACT_ATOMS: atom_id res chain seq x y z
N MET A 1 7.87 -18.22 9.97
CA MET A 1 8.06 -18.01 8.52
C MET A 1 9.55 -18.02 8.22
N SER A 2 10.04 -18.97 7.42
CA SER A 2 11.42 -18.96 6.90
C SER A 2 11.63 -17.76 5.94
N PHE A 3 12.87 -17.33 5.69
CA PHE A 3 13.18 -16.23 4.75
C PHE A 3 12.59 -16.49 3.35
N LYS A 4 12.67 -17.75 2.87
CA LYS A 4 12.06 -18.16 1.60
C LYS A 4 10.53 -18.03 1.60
N GLU A 5 9.87 -18.40 2.70
CA GLU A 5 8.41 -18.26 2.85
C GLU A 5 7.99 -16.78 2.82
N ARG A 6 8.78 -15.88 3.40
CA ARG A 6 8.50 -14.43 3.38
C ARG A 6 8.57 -13.86 1.97
N ILE A 7 9.57 -14.26 1.19
CA ILE A 7 9.70 -13.82 -0.21
C ILE A 7 8.51 -14.34 -1.04
N ILE A 8 8.18 -15.63 -0.90
CA ILE A 8 7.05 -16.22 -1.64
C ILE A 8 5.73 -15.54 -1.25
N HIS A 9 5.50 -15.32 0.05
CA HIS A 9 4.33 -14.59 0.55
C HIS A 9 4.22 -13.20 -0.09
N MET A 10 5.31 -12.42 -0.04
CA MET A 10 5.35 -11.06 -0.58
C MET A 10 5.11 -11.04 -2.10
N LEU A 11 5.74 -11.95 -2.84
CA LEU A 11 5.56 -12.04 -4.29
C LEU A 11 4.14 -12.48 -4.68
N LEU A 12 3.59 -13.48 -4.00
CA LEU A 12 2.21 -13.93 -4.25
C LEU A 12 1.21 -12.83 -3.92
N PHE A 13 1.41 -12.13 -2.80
CA PHE A 13 0.59 -11.00 -2.40
C PHE A 13 0.53 -9.94 -3.51
N GLU A 14 1.71 -9.52 -4.00
CA GLU A 14 1.82 -8.48 -5.01
C GLU A 14 1.27 -8.94 -6.37
N VAL A 15 1.67 -10.12 -6.84
CA VAL A 15 1.27 -10.62 -8.16
C VAL A 15 -0.23 -10.82 -8.27
N ILE A 16 -0.88 -11.37 -7.25
CA ILE A 16 -2.33 -11.56 -7.25
C ILE A 16 -3.06 -10.21 -7.17
N ALA A 17 -2.57 -9.27 -6.36
CA ALA A 17 -3.13 -7.92 -6.31
C ALA A 17 -3.07 -7.24 -7.68
N LEU A 18 -1.90 -7.26 -8.33
CA LEU A 18 -1.68 -6.67 -9.65
C LEU A 18 -2.53 -7.33 -10.73
N ALA A 19 -2.65 -8.66 -10.70
CA ALA A 19 -3.48 -9.41 -11.65
C ALA A 19 -4.96 -9.03 -11.59
N ILE A 20 -5.46 -8.53 -10.46
CA ILE A 20 -6.84 -8.07 -10.29
C ILE A 20 -6.96 -6.58 -10.58
N ILE A 21 -6.10 -5.75 -9.97
CA ILE A 21 -6.27 -4.31 -9.99
C ILE A 21 -5.93 -3.69 -11.35
N VAL A 22 -4.95 -4.24 -12.07
CA VAL A 22 -4.52 -3.69 -13.36
C VAL A 22 -5.63 -3.83 -14.42
N PRO A 23 -6.26 -5.00 -14.63
CA PRO A 23 -7.38 -5.10 -15.55
C PRO A 23 -8.56 -4.21 -15.15
N VAL A 24 -8.91 -4.15 -13.86
CA VAL A 24 -9.99 -3.29 -13.36
C VAL A 24 -9.69 -1.82 -13.65
N ALA A 25 -8.46 -1.37 -13.41
CA ALA A 25 -8.04 0.00 -13.70
C ALA A 25 -8.10 0.31 -15.20
N VAL A 26 -7.64 -0.60 -16.07
CA VAL A 26 -7.71 -0.43 -17.52
C VAL A 26 -9.16 -0.35 -18.01
N LEU A 27 -10.04 -1.21 -17.50
CA LEU A 27 -11.47 -1.19 -17.84
C LEU A 27 -12.18 0.05 -17.32
N ALA A 28 -11.87 0.49 -16.10
CA ALA A 28 -12.47 1.67 -15.48
C ALA A 28 -12.03 2.98 -16.15
N THR A 29 -10.79 3.03 -16.63
CA THR A 29 -10.21 4.24 -17.23
C THR A 29 -10.29 4.29 -18.74
N GLY A 30 -10.50 3.15 -19.41
CA GLY A 30 -10.37 3.02 -20.85
C GLY A 30 -8.98 3.36 -21.39
N SER A 31 -7.99 3.54 -20.52
CA SER A 31 -6.66 4.06 -20.87
C SER A 31 -5.73 2.93 -21.30
N GLY A 32 -4.88 3.20 -22.28
CA GLY A 32 -3.88 2.24 -22.74
C GLY A 32 -2.82 1.93 -21.68
N THR A 33 -2.25 0.72 -21.71
CA THR A 33 -1.21 0.27 -20.77
C THR A 33 0.03 1.18 -20.75
N GLY A 34 0.36 1.80 -21.88
CA GLY A 34 1.46 2.78 -21.97
C GLY A 34 1.20 4.06 -21.15
N GLN A 35 -0.03 4.60 -21.21
CA GLN A 35 -0.41 5.80 -20.47
C GLN A 35 -0.46 5.53 -18.96
N MET A 36 -0.96 4.36 -18.56
CA MET A 36 -0.96 3.93 -17.16
C MET A 36 0.45 3.72 -16.62
N THR A 37 1.36 3.14 -17.42
CA THR A 37 2.79 3.00 -17.04
C THR A 37 3.45 4.36 -16.87
N LEU A 38 3.24 5.29 -17.80
CA LEU A 38 3.77 6.65 -17.70
C LEU A 38 3.24 7.36 -16.45
N LEU A 39 1.93 7.26 -16.20
CA LEU A 39 1.30 7.83 -15.01
C LEU A 39 1.92 7.26 -13.73
N ALA A 40 2.11 5.95 -13.65
CA ALA A 40 2.73 5.30 -12.50
C ALA A 40 4.17 5.80 -12.26
N VAL A 41 4.96 5.95 -13.31
CA VAL A 41 6.33 6.50 -13.21
C VAL A 41 6.28 7.94 -12.71
N LEU A 42 5.45 8.80 -13.32
CA LEU A 42 5.34 10.21 -12.92
C LEU A 42 4.85 10.37 -11.48
N LEU A 43 3.85 9.59 -11.08
CA LEU A 43 3.36 9.57 -9.70
C LEU A 43 4.43 9.10 -8.71
N SER A 44 5.24 8.10 -9.07
CA SER A 44 6.34 7.67 -8.20
C SER A 44 7.39 8.77 -8.00
N LEU A 45 7.75 9.49 -9.06
CA LEU A 45 8.69 10.61 -9.01
C LEU A 45 8.12 11.77 -8.19
N LEU A 46 6.85 12.09 -8.42
CA LEU A 46 6.12 13.12 -7.69
C LEU A 46 6.03 12.79 -6.20
N ALA A 47 5.73 11.54 -5.85
CA ALA A 47 5.67 11.08 -4.47
C ALA A 47 7.03 11.16 -3.77
N MET A 48 8.11 10.75 -4.44
CA MET A 48 9.47 10.90 -3.90
C MET A 48 9.84 12.36 -3.68
N PHE A 49 9.54 13.22 -4.65
CA PHE A 49 9.79 14.66 -4.54
C PHE A 49 8.97 15.28 -3.41
N TRP A 50 7.67 15.00 -3.35
CA TRP A 50 6.79 15.53 -2.30
C TRP A 50 7.18 15.03 -0.92
N ASN A 51 7.54 13.75 -0.77
CA ASN A 51 8.04 13.20 0.48
C ASN A 51 9.25 14.00 0.98
N TYR A 52 10.21 14.31 0.10
CA TYR A 52 11.35 15.13 0.48
C TYR A 52 10.95 16.58 0.80
N ALA A 53 10.18 17.23 -0.08
CA ALA A 53 9.79 18.62 0.05
C ALA A 53 8.94 18.87 1.32
N TYR A 54 7.95 18.01 1.57
CA TYR A 54 7.09 18.07 2.74
C TYR A 54 7.88 17.87 4.03
N ASN A 55 8.75 16.85 4.09
CA ASN A 55 9.59 16.61 5.26
C ASN A 55 10.48 17.83 5.56
N LEU A 56 11.11 18.41 4.53
CA LEU A 56 11.94 19.60 4.69
C LEU A 56 11.13 20.81 5.19
N MET A 57 9.94 21.06 4.63
CA MET A 57 9.06 22.14 5.05
C MET A 57 8.61 21.96 6.50
N PHE A 58 8.20 20.75 6.87
CA PHE A 58 7.72 20.45 8.20
C PHE A 58 8.85 20.54 9.25
N ASP A 59 10.04 20.04 8.91
CA ASP A 59 11.21 20.09 9.78
C ASP A 59 11.68 21.54 10.01
N ARG A 60 11.54 22.44 9.02
CA ARG A 60 11.81 23.88 9.21
C ARG A 60 10.84 24.58 10.16
N ILE A 61 9.58 24.17 10.20
CA ILE A 61 8.55 24.81 11.04
C ILE A 61 8.57 24.25 12.46
N PHE A 62 8.76 22.94 12.61
CA PHE A 62 8.62 22.24 13.89
C PHE A 62 9.93 21.67 14.46
N GLY A 63 11.07 22.00 13.85
CA GLY A 63 12.40 21.57 14.28
C GLY A 63 12.78 20.17 13.81
N GLU A 64 14.09 19.94 13.63
CA GLU A 64 14.63 18.69 13.07
C GLU A 64 14.59 17.50 14.04
N GLU A 65 14.39 17.74 15.34
CA GLU A 65 14.34 16.68 16.37
C GLU A 65 13.02 15.90 16.35
N ARG A 66 12.92 14.95 15.42
CA ARG A 66 11.72 14.11 15.21
C ARG A 66 11.32 13.26 16.42
N ILE A 67 12.26 12.91 17.29
CA ILE A 67 12.02 12.05 18.46
C ILE A 67 11.21 12.77 19.53
N GLN A 68 11.39 14.08 19.70
CA GLN A 68 10.68 14.88 20.70
C GLN A 68 9.25 15.24 20.29
N ARG A 69 8.84 14.92 19.05
CA ARG A 69 7.49 15.18 18.55
C ARG A 69 6.47 14.29 19.26
N GLY A 70 5.62 14.94 20.07
CA GLY A 70 4.48 14.29 20.72
C GLY A 70 3.49 13.66 19.73
N PHE A 71 2.69 12.72 20.22
CA PHE A 71 1.74 11.94 19.41
C PHE A 71 0.79 12.79 18.56
N LYS A 72 0.27 13.89 19.11
CA LYS A 72 -0.62 14.82 18.38
C LYS A 72 0.06 15.43 17.15
N LEU A 73 1.32 15.83 17.26
CA LEU A 73 2.06 16.43 16.15
C LEU A 73 2.33 15.41 15.04
N ARG A 74 2.51 14.13 15.40
CA ARG A 74 2.66 13.03 14.42
C ARG A 74 1.39 12.76 13.64
N ILE A 75 0.23 12.81 14.29
CA ILE A 75 -1.07 12.71 13.59
C ILE A 75 -1.24 13.89 12.63
N VAL A 76 -1.03 15.12 13.10
CA VAL A 76 -1.15 16.32 12.27
C VAL A 76 -0.20 16.25 11.07
N HIS A 77 1.05 15.80 11.28
CA HIS A 77 2.01 15.58 10.21
C HIS A 77 1.51 14.57 9.18
N GLY A 78 1.06 13.38 9.61
CA GLY A 78 0.57 12.36 8.69
C GLY A 78 -0.66 12.82 7.89
N VAL A 79 -1.63 13.45 8.56
CA VAL A 79 -2.85 13.96 7.90
C VAL A 79 -2.53 15.07 6.91
N LEU A 80 -1.66 16.02 7.27
CA LEU A 80 -1.24 17.08 6.35
C LEU A 80 -0.41 16.56 5.19
N PHE A 81 0.43 15.53 5.41
CA PHE A 81 1.19 14.88 4.36
C PHE A 81 0.26 14.28 3.31
N GLU A 82 -0.73 13.50 3.76
CA GLU A 82 -1.67 12.80 2.89
C GLU A 82 -2.56 13.78 2.12
N LEU A 83 -3.13 14.77 2.81
CA LEU A 83 -3.93 15.81 2.16
C LEU A 83 -3.11 16.62 1.15
N GLY A 84 -1.86 16.94 1.48
CA GLY A 84 -0.94 17.60 0.57
C GLY A 84 -0.61 16.73 -0.66
N MET A 85 -0.40 15.42 -0.45
CA MET A 85 -0.19 14.46 -1.53
C MET A 85 -1.39 14.43 -2.48
N ILE A 86 -2.62 14.39 -1.98
CA ILE A 86 -3.84 14.44 -2.79
C ILE A 86 -3.86 15.71 -3.64
N LEU A 87 -3.59 16.87 -3.03
CA LEU A 87 -3.60 18.16 -3.73
C LEU A 87 -2.57 18.27 -4.86
N VAL A 88 -1.45 17.55 -4.77
CA VAL A 88 -0.39 17.59 -5.78
C VAL A 88 -0.54 16.48 -6.82
N SER A 89 -0.94 15.28 -6.39
CA SER A 89 -1.07 14.11 -7.26
C SER A 89 -2.36 14.13 -8.08
N PHE A 90 -3.51 14.52 -7.50
CA PHE A 90 -4.79 14.44 -8.20
C PHE A 90 -4.86 15.34 -9.43
N PRO A 91 -4.38 16.60 -9.41
CA PRO A 91 -4.35 17.42 -10.62
C PRO A 91 -3.55 16.77 -11.76
N LEU A 92 -2.44 16.09 -11.44
CA LEU A 92 -1.64 15.36 -12.43
C LEU A 92 -2.42 14.17 -13.01
N ILE A 93 -3.09 13.38 -12.17
CA ILE A 93 -3.92 12.25 -12.61
C ILE A 93 -5.07 12.73 -13.48
N MET A 94 -5.81 13.75 -13.01
CA MET A 94 -6.91 14.36 -13.74
C MET A 94 -6.44 14.89 -15.10
N TRP A 95 -5.28 15.53 -15.17
CA TRP A 95 -4.73 16.04 -16.40
C TRP A 95 -4.30 14.92 -17.38
N ILE A 96 -3.71 13.84 -16.89
CA ILE A 96 -3.26 12.75 -17.77
C ILE A 96 -4.44 11.89 -18.23
N LEU A 97 -5.36 11.53 -17.33
CA LEU A 97 -6.49 10.65 -17.61
C LEU A 97 -7.72 11.40 -18.13
N GLN A 98 -7.70 12.74 -18.13
CA GLN A 98 -8.83 13.60 -18.51
C GLN A 98 -10.10 13.28 -17.70
N MET A 99 -9.91 13.02 -16.41
CA MET A 99 -10.97 12.68 -15.47
C MET A 99 -11.26 13.83 -14.51
N ASP A 100 -12.48 13.91 -14.01
CA ASP A 100 -12.85 14.88 -12.99
C ASP A 100 -12.36 14.44 -11.59
N PHE A 101 -12.35 15.39 -10.65
CA PHE A 101 -11.84 15.18 -9.30
C PHE A 101 -12.57 14.06 -8.56
N LEU A 102 -13.89 13.95 -8.71
CA LEU A 102 -14.67 12.95 -7.98
C LEU A 102 -14.36 11.55 -8.50
N THR A 103 -14.21 11.39 -9.81
CA THR A 103 -13.80 10.12 -10.42
C THR A 103 -12.42 9.69 -9.90
N VAL A 104 -11.43 10.58 -9.90
CA VAL A 104 -10.08 10.26 -9.38
C VAL A 104 -10.11 9.94 -7.88
N LEU A 105 -10.89 10.69 -7.09
CA LEU A 105 -11.07 10.44 -5.67
C LEU A 105 -11.71 9.07 -5.40
N ILE A 106 -12.75 8.71 -6.15
CA ILE A 106 -13.41 7.40 -6.02
C ILE A 106 -12.45 6.29 -6.40
N MET A 107 -11.66 6.45 -7.47
CA MET A 107 -10.66 5.47 -7.87
C MET A 107 -9.59 5.26 -6.79
N ASP A 108 -9.08 6.35 -6.21
CA ASP A 108 -8.09 6.29 -5.14
C ASP A 108 -8.65 5.60 -3.88
N LEU A 109 -9.83 6.02 -3.41
CA LEU A 109 -10.49 5.39 -2.28
C LEU A 109 -10.85 3.93 -2.54
N SER A 110 -11.23 3.57 -3.76
CA SER A 110 -11.53 2.20 -4.16
C SER A 110 -10.26 1.33 -4.14
N ALA A 111 -9.13 1.87 -4.60
CA ALA A 111 -7.84 1.17 -4.55
C ALA A 111 -7.41 0.95 -3.10
N VAL A 112 -7.49 1.97 -2.25
CA VAL A 112 -7.19 1.85 -0.81
C VAL A 112 -8.08 0.80 -0.15
N ALA A 113 -9.40 0.87 -0.37
CA ALA A 113 -10.35 -0.09 0.18
C ALA A 113 -10.08 -1.52 -0.32
N PHE A 114 -9.77 -1.69 -1.61
CA PHE A 114 -9.37 -2.96 -2.19
C PHE A 114 -8.14 -3.54 -1.50
N TYR A 115 -7.05 -2.78 -1.41
CA TYR A 115 -5.81 -3.25 -0.78
C TYR A 115 -6.00 -3.60 0.69
N LEU A 116 -6.82 -2.84 1.43
CA LEU A 116 -7.13 -3.14 2.83
C LEU A 116 -7.86 -4.48 2.99
N ILE A 117 -8.95 -4.67 2.24
CA ILE A 117 -9.74 -5.92 2.29
C ILE A 117 -8.89 -7.09 1.79
N TYR A 118 -8.20 -6.91 0.68
CA TYR A 118 -7.33 -7.91 0.08
C TYR A 118 -6.20 -8.34 1.03
N ALA A 119 -5.54 -7.39 1.71
CA ALA A 119 -4.51 -7.69 2.71
C ALA A 119 -5.05 -8.55 3.85
N ILE A 120 -6.23 -8.24 4.37
CA ILE A 120 -6.85 -9.03 5.45
C ILE A 120 -7.13 -10.45 4.96
N VAL A 121 -7.80 -10.58 3.81
CA VAL A 121 -8.20 -11.89 3.25
C VAL A 121 -6.98 -12.74 2.88
N PHE A 122 -6.00 -12.16 2.19
CA PHE A 122 -4.79 -12.86 1.77
C PHE A 122 -3.98 -13.33 2.98
N ASN A 123 -3.71 -12.44 3.94
CA ASN A 123 -2.93 -12.80 5.12
C ASN A 123 -3.61 -13.90 5.93
N TRP A 124 -4.93 -13.78 6.16
CA TRP A 124 -5.69 -14.81 6.85
C TRP A 124 -5.69 -16.16 6.11
N GLY A 125 -5.89 -16.14 4.78
CA GLY A 125 -5.85 -17.33 3.95
C GLY A 125 -4.47 -18.00 3.95
N TYR A 126 -3.40 -17.21 3.84
CA TYR A 126 -2.03 -17.71 3.86
C TYR A 126 -1.68 -18.33 5.21
N ASP A 127 -2.08 -17.70 6.32
CA ASP A 127 -1.87 -18.24 7.66
C ASP A 127 -2.60 -19.57 7.86
N GLN A 128 -3.83 -19.69 7.35
CA GLN A 128 -4.60 -20.93 7.40
C GLN A 128 -3.97 -22.06 6.57
N LEU A 129 -3.44 -21.75 5.38
CA LEU A 129 -2.72 -22.70 4.54
C LEU A 129 -1.42 -23.13 5.22
N ARG A 130 -0.65 -22.17 5.75
CA ARG A 130 0.58 -22.46 6.48
C ARG A 130 0.32 -23.36 7.68
N HIS A 131 -0.73 -23.11 8.45
CA HIS A 131 -1.12 -23.96 9.57
C HIS A 131 -1.40 -25.39 9.11
N ARG A 132 -2.11 -25.58 7.98
CA ARG A 132 -2.45 -26.91 7.47
C ARG A 132 -1.26 -27.71 6.94
N TYR A 133 -0.27 -27.06 6.32
CA TYR A 133 0.83 -27.76 5.66
C TYR A 133 2.14 -27.80 6.47
N PHE A 134 2.34 -26.88 7.43
CA PHE A 134 3.61 -26.75 8.15
C PHE A 134 3.52 -26.89 9.67
N VAL A 135 2.32 -26.95 10.25
CA VAL A 135 2.16 -27.37 11.65
C VAL A 135 2.00 -28.88 11.67
N VAL A 136 3.12 -29.58 11.60
CA VAL A 136 3.22 -30.95 12.12
C VAL A 136 2.97 -30.83 13.62
N GLN A 137 1.87 -31.41 14.11
CA GLN A 137 1.65 -31.57 15.55
C GLN A 137 2.90 -32.23 16.16
N PRO A 138 3.49 -31.71 17.25
CA PRO A 138 4.38 -32.54 18.03
C PRO A 138 3.55 -33.73 18.51
N VAL A 139 3.98 -34.91 18.06
CA VAL A 139 3.49 -36.23 18.42
C VAL A 139 3.21 -36.28 19.92
N LEU A 140 1.93 -36.46 20.28
CA LEU A 140 1.55 -36.87 21.63
C LEU A 140 1.97 -38.33 21.79
N GLU A 141 3.24 -38.60 22.06
CA GLU A 141 3.70 -39.93 22.44
C GLU A 141 5.09 -39.87 23.07
N GLU A 142 5.14 -39.92 24.41
CA GLU A 142 5.65 -41.09 25.15
C GLU A 142 5.22 -40.95 26.63
N LYS A 143 4.32 -41.84 27.07
CA LYS A 143 4.57 -42.96 28.01
C LYS A 143 4.81 -42.50 29.46
N GLY A 144 3.99 -42.87 30.44
CA GLY A 144 3.69 -44.28 30.73
C GLY A 144 4.97 -44.96 31.22
N GLY A 145 5.41 -44.67 32.44
CA GLY A 145 6.64 -45.23 33.00
C GLY A 145 6.70 -45.07 34.51
N HIS A 146 6.10 -46.05 35.19
CA HIS A 146 6.38 -46.58 36.54
C HIS A 146 6.38 -45.64 37.76
#